data_AF-A0A6P1V9K0-F1
#
_entry.id   AF-A0A6P1V9K0-F1
#
_cell.length_a   1.000
_cell.length_b   1.000
_cell.length_c   1.000
_cell.angle_alpha   90.00
_cell.angle_beta   90.00
_cell.angle_gamma   90.00
#
_symmetry.space_group_name_H-M   'P 1'
#
loop_
_entity.id
_entity.type
_entity.pdbx_description
1 polymer ?
#
loop_
_entity_poly.entity_id
_entity_poly.type
_entity_poly.pdbx_seq_one_letter_code
_entity_poly.pdbx_strand_id
1 'polypeptide(L)'
;MSQVHHLMVATSRRLQVQSDTLLWIEEHFPGVFASSAVYFSGLWDTVHEDSHKLTKTELITQINADVLIDNQLKHCLAVSETGRNAILFGDYTWNRADSLPDRVVRCHSWSEVEVEIE
;
A
#
# COMPACT_ATOMS: atom_id res chain seq x y z
N MET A 1 17.42 5.59 -19.29
CA MET A 1 16.33 6.58 -19.13
C MET A 1 15.86 6.43 -17.70
N SER A 2 15.85 7.48 -16.87
CA SER A 2 15.29 7.34 -15.52
C SER A 2 13.79 7.09 -15.65
N GLN A 3 13.30 5.94 -15.17
CA GLN A 3 11.86 5.76 -15.03
C GLN A 3 11.36 6.76 -13.97
N VAL A 4 10.23 7.40 -14.25
CA VAL A 4 9.59 8.32 -13.31
C VAL A 4 8.45 7.56 -12.66
N HIS A 5 8.62 7.15 -11.41
CA HIS A 5 7.55 6.53 -10.62
C HIS A 5 6.70 7.60 -9.95
N HIS A 6 5.38 7.41 -9.97
CA HIS A 6 4.44 8.26 -9.25
C HIS A 6 4.13 7.64 -7.89
N LEU A 7 4.70 8.21 -6.83
CA LEU A 7 4.52 7.71 -5.47
C LEU A 7 3.22 8.23 -4.84
N MET A 8 2.46 7.32 -4.23
CA MET A 8 1.19 7.59 -3.57
C MET A 8 1.16 6.89 -2.21
N VAL A 9 0.44 7.45 -1.24
CA VAL A 9 0.28 6.84 0.10
C VAL A 9 -1.13 6.29 0.23
N ALA A 10 -1.27 4.98 0.47
CA ALA A 10 -2.55 4.34 0.77
C ALA A 10 -2.56 3.79 2.20
N THR A 11 -3.30 4.45 3.10
CA THR A 11 -3.27 4.17 4.54
C THR A 11 -4.61 3.67 5.09
N SER A 12 -4.56 2.85 6.13
CA SER A 12 -5.74 2.45 6.92
C SER A 12 -5.91 3.27 8.19
N ARG A 13 -5.13 4.34 8.40
CA ARG A 13 -5.42 5.28 9.49
C ARG A 13 -6.85 5.84 9.33
N ARG A 14 -7.51 6.13 10.46
CA ARG A 14 -8.86 6.71 10.49
C ARG A 14 -8.84 8.14 9.97
N LEU A 15 -9.95 8.59 9.38
CA LEU A 15 -10.09 9.98 8.93
C LEU A 15 -9.95 10.99 10.07
N GLN A 16 -10.30 10.60 11.30
CA GLN A 16 -10.11 11.44 12.50
C GLN A 16 -8.65 11.92 12.69
N VAL A 17 -7.65 11.15 12.21
CA VAL A 17 -6.22 11.50 12.31
C VAL A 17 -5.62 11.93 10.96
N GLN A 18 -6.46 12.33 10.00
CA GLN A 18 -6.02 12.73 8.67
C GLN A 18 -5.07 13.93 8.72
N SER A 19 -5.45 15.00 9.42
CA SER A 19 -4.64 16.21 9.52
C SER A 19 -3.25 15.93 10.09
N ASP A 20 -3.17 15.17 11.19
CA ASP A 20 -1.90 14.80 11.82
C ASP A 20 -1.04 13.93 10.90
N THR A 21 -1.67 13.05 10.12
CA THR A 21 -0.97 12.19 9.15
C THR A 21 -0.37 13.02 8.01
N LEU A 22 -1.13 13.98 7.48
CA LEU A 22 -0.65 14.85 6.41
C LEU A 22 0.49 15.76 6.88
N LEU A 23 0.38 16.32 8.09
CA LEU A 23 1.45 17.11 8.70
C LEU A 23 2.72 16.28 8.90
N TRP A 24 2.58 15.05 9.42
CA TRP A 24 3.72 14.16 9.64
C TRP A 24 4.44 13.80 8.34
N ILE A 25 3.68 13.54 7.26
CA ILE A 25 4.25 13.25 5.93
C ILE A 25 5.01 14.46 5.39
N GLU A 26 4.42 15.65 5.45
CA GLU A 26 5.07 16.87 4.96
C GLU A 26 6.35 17.20 5.74
N GLU A 27 6.35 16.98 7.06
CA GLU A 27 7.52 17.20 7.92
C GLU A 27 8.70 16.27 7.57
N HIS A 28 8.42 14.99 7.30
CA HIS A 28 9.47 13.97 7.15
C HIS A 28 9.83 13.66 5.69
N PHE A 29 8.93 13.91 4.75
CA PHE A 29 9.09 13.61 3.33
C PHE A 29 8.67 14.81 2.44
N PRO A 30 9.22 16.01 2.68
CA PRO A 30 8.80 17.22 1.98
C PRO A 30 9.02 17.09 0.48
N GLY A 31 7.95 17.32 -0.29
CA GLY A 31 7.98 17.28 -1.76
C GLY A 31 8.05 15.88 -2.40
N VAL A 32 8.03 14.80 -1.62
CA VAL A 32 8.02 13.42 -2.14
C VAL A 32 6.61 12.99 -2.56
N PHE A 33 5.63 13.23 -1.68
CA PHE A 33 4.24 12.88 -1.93
C PHE A 33 3.41 14.15 -2.07
N ALA A 34 2.68 14.30 -3.18
CA ALA A 34 1.68 15.36 -3.26
C ALA A 34 0.62 15.13 -2.18
N SER A 35 0.14 16.18 -1.49
CA SER A 35 -0.90 16.02 -0.46
C SER A 35 -2.21 15.46 -1.03
N SER A 36 -2.46 15.64 -2.33
CA SER A 36 -3.57 15.03 -3.08
C SER A 36 -3.37 13.54 -3.38
N ALA A 37 -2.18 12.99 -3.15
CA ALA A 37 -1.79 11.60 -3.36
C ALA A 37 -1.70 10.80 -2.04
N VAL A 38 -2.36 11.27 -0.99
CA VAL A 38 -2.52 10.55 0.28
C VAL A 38 -3.97 10.11 0.44
N TYR A 39 -4.21 8.81 0.32
CA TYR A 39 -5.52 8.18 0.29
C TYR A 39 -5.76 7.37 1.56
N PHE A 40 -6.92 7.59 2.18
CA PHE A 40 -7.37 6.90 3.38
C PHE A 40 -8.40 5.84 2.97
N SER A 41 -8.10 4.58 3.26
CA SER A 41 -8.95 3.45 2.86
C SER A 41 -10.30 3.39 3.58
N GLY A 42 -10.47 4.09 4.70
CA GLY A 42 -11.72 4.04 5.45
C GLY A 42 -11.93 2.74 6.23
N LEU A 43 -10.96 1.82 6.22
CA LEU A 43 -11.05 0.48 6.80
C LEU A 43 -11.57 0.47 8.24
N TRP A 44 -11.16 1.45 9.04
CA TRP A 44 -11.50 1.54 10.46
C TRP A 44 -12.50 2.65 10.78
N ASP A 45 -13.03 3.33 9.76
CA ASP A 45 -14.05 4.39 9.91
C ASP A 45 -15.47 3.80 9.87
N THR A 46 -15.68 2.73 9.10
CA THR A 46 -16.90 1.90 9.15
C THR A 46 -16.56 0.45 8.86
N VAL A 47 -16.73 -0.43 9.85
CA VAL A 47 -16.28 -1.83 9.78
C VAL A 47 -17.45 -2.75 9.42
N HIS A 48 -17.28 -3.50 8.34
CA HIS A 48 -18.16 -4.57 7.89
C HIS A 48 -17.37 -5.87 7.70
N GLU A 49 -18.10 -6.98 7.56
CA GLU A 49 -17.54 -8.23 7.04
C GLU A 49 -16.90 -7.93 5.67
N ASP A 50 -15.63 -8.27 5.48
CA ASP A 50 -14.80 -7.97 4.29
C ASP A 50 -14.25 -6.54 4.06
N SER A 51 -14.46 -5.57 4.96
CA SER A 51 -13.84 -4.22 4.79
C SER A 51 -12.32 -4.28 4.57
N HIS A 52 -11.65 -5.26 5.17
CA HIS A 52 -10.20 -5.49 5.08
C HIS A 52 -9.71 -5.93 3.70
N LYS A 53 -10.57 -6.45 2.83
CA LYS A 53 -10.24 -6.82 1.45
C LYS A 53 -10.65 -5.73 0.47
N LEU A 54 -11.81 -5.12 0.69
CA LEU A 54 -12.44 -4.21 -0.27
C LEU A 54 -11.73 -2.86 -0.30
N THR A 55 -11.53 -2.22 0.84
CA THR A 55 -11.15 -0.81 0.90
C THR A 55 -9.83 -0.45 0.21
N LYS A 56 -8.74 -1.17 0.47
CA LYS A 56 -7.46 -0.91 -0.19
C LYS A 56 -7.47 -1.35 -1.66
N THR A 57 -8.11 -2.47 -1.97
CA THR A 57 -8.21 -2.98 -3.33
C THR A 57 -9.01 -2.04 -4.23
N GLU A 58 -10.13 -1.51 -3.72
CA GLU A 58 -10.95 -0.48 -4.36
C GLU A 58 -10.15 0.81 -4.55
N LEU A 59 -9.46 1.28 -3.52
CA LEU A 59 -8.62 2.48 -3.58
C LEU A 59 -7.56 2.33 -4.68
N ILE A 60 -6.80 1.24 -4.70
CA ILE A 60 -5.74 0.97 -5.69
C ILE A 60 -6.32 0.90 -7.10
N THR A 61 -7.50 0.29 -7.25
CA THR A 61 -8.22 0.24 -8.51
C THR A 61 -8.66 1.63 -8.96
N GLN A 62 -9.19 2.45 -8.05
CA GLN A 62 -9.70 3.80 -8.31
C GLN A 62 -8.59 4.77 -8.73
N ILE A 63 -7.43 4.70 -8.07
CA ILE A 63 -6.26 5.54 -8.40
C ILE A 63 -5.43 4.96 -9.56
N ASN A 64 -5.82 3.79 -10.08
CA ASN A 64 -5.13 3.06 -11.13
C ASN A 64 -3.64 2.87 -10.84
N ALA A 65 -3.30 2.46 -9.60
CA ALA A 65 -1.92 2.14 -9.25
C ALA A 65 -1.53 0.75 -9.79
N ASP A 66 -0.28 0.65 -10.27
CA ASP A 66 0.27 -0.56 -10.87
C ASP A 66 0.72 -1.59 -9.81
N VAL A 67 1.26 -1.11 -8.69
CA VAL A 67 1.87 -1.91 -7.62
C VAL A 67 1.42 -1.40 -6.24
N LEU A 68 1.06 -2.33 -5.33
CA LEU A 68 0.92 -2.04 -3.90
C LEU A 68 2.18 -2.46 -3.14
N ILE A 69 2.71 -1.61 -2.27
CA ILE A 69 3.69 -2.02 -1.25
C ILE A 69 3.00 -1.97 0.12
N ASP A 70 2.88 -3.11 0.80
CA ASP A 70 2.24 -3.19 2.12
C ASP A 70 2.87 -4.31 2.96
N ASN A 71 2.89 -4.17 4.28
CA ASN A 71 3.36 -5.22 5.17
C ASN A 71 2.22 -6.17 5.62
N GLN A 72 0.98 -5.88 5.24
CA GLN A 72 -0.18 -6.70 5.52
C GLN A 72 -0.43 -7.70 4.38
N LEU A 73 -0.20 -8.99 4.66
CA LEU A 73 -0.40 -10.09 3.71
C LEU A 73 -1.80 -10.05 3.06
N LYS A 74 -2.84 -9.85 3.88
CA LYS A 74 -4.24 -9.80 3.39
C LYS A 74 -4.50 -8.73 2.32
N HIS A 75 -3.82 -7.58 2.41
CA HIS A 75 -3.97 -6.52 1.40
C HIS A 75 -3.25 -6.90 0.11
N CYS A 76 -2.05 -7.47 0.21
CA CYS A 76 -1.30 -7.94 -0.96
C CYS A 76 -2.04 -9.04 -1.71
N LEU A 77 -2.64 -9.99 -0.98
CA LEU A 77 -3.47 -11.05 -1.56
C LEU A 77 -4.69 -10.47 -2.30
N ALA A 78 -5.46 -9.59 -1.65
CA ALA A 78 -6.66 -9.00 -2.25
C ALA A 78 -6.34 -8.17 -3.51
N VAL A 79 -5.20 -7.46 -3.54
CA VAL A 79 -4.75 -6.74 -4.73
C VAL A 79 -4.34 -7.70 -5.84
N SER A 80 -3.65 -8.79 -5.51
CA SER A 80 -3.22 -9.80 -6.48
C SER A 80 -4.39 -10.48 -7.20
N GLU A 81 -5.53 -10.66 -6.50
CA GLU A 81 -6.77 -11.20 -7.06
C GLU A 81 -7.38 -10.28 -8.15
N THR A 82 -7.01 -8.99 -8.17
CA THR A 82 -7.41 -8.05 -9.24
C THR A 82 -6.50 -8.09 -10.47
N GLY A 83 -5.47 -8.95 -10.47
CA GLY A 83 -4.47 -9.03 -11.54
C GLY A 83 -3.37 -7.97 -11.45
N ARG A 84 -3.30 -7.21 -10.35
CA ARG A 84 -2.24 -6.23 -10.07
C ARG A 84 -1.10 -6.85 -9.27
N ASN A 85 0.07 -6.23 -9.32
CA ASN A 85 1.22 -6.68 -8.54
C ASN A 85 1.17 -6.11 -7.12
N ALA A 86 1.66 -6.89 -6.17
CA ALA A 86 1.85 -6.44 -4.80
C ALA A 86 3.21 -6.88 -4.27
N ILE A 87 3.82 -6.02 -3.48
CA ILE A 87 5.05 -6.26 -2.74
C ILE A 87 4.68 -6.38 -1.26
N LEU A 88 4.92 -7.57 -0.72
CA LEU A 88 4.81 -7.85 0.70
C LEU A 88 6.10 -7.41 1.40
N PHE A 89 6.05 -6.25 2.05
CA PHE A 89 7.23 -5.63 2.64
C PHE A 89 7.58 -6.22 4.01
N GLY A 90 8.86 -6.54 4.19
CA GLY A 90 9.48 -7.02 5.42
C GLY A 90 9.18 -8.49 5.77
N ASP A 91 9.76 -8.96 6.86
CA ASP A 91 9.40 -10.23 7.52
C ASP A 91 8.88 -9.93 8.93
N TYR A 92 7.55 -9.85 9.05
CA TYR A 92 6.86 -9.62 10.30
C TYR A 92 6.05 -10.86 10.67
N THR A 93 5.87 -11.11 11.97
CA THR A 93 5.14 -12.30 12.44
C THR A 93 3.74 -12.42 11.85
N TRP A 94 3.05 -11.30 11.60
CA TRP A 94 1.70 -11.25 11.02
C TRP A 94 1.66 -11.37 9.49
N ASN A 95 2.80 -11.37 8.81
CA ASN A 95 2.86 -11.38 7.35
C ASN A 95 3.55 -12.62 6.78
N ARG A 96 3.89 -13.59 7.62
CA ARG A 96 4.47 -14.88 7.22
C ARG A 96 3.41 -15.76 6.57
N ALA A 97 3.81 -16.43 5.49
CA ALA A 97 3.00 -17.39 4.76
C ALA A 97 3.93 -18.47 4.18
N ASP A 98 3.43 -19.70 4.06
CA ASP A 98 4.20 -20.82 3.49
C ASP A 98 4.48 -20.62 2.00
N SER A 99 3.56 -19.95 1.30
CA SER A 99 3.67 -19.62 -0.11
C SER A 99 2.99 -18.30 -0.42
N LEU A 100 3.49 -17.59 -1.44
CA LEU A 100 2.88 -16.39 -2.00
C LEU A 100 2.42 -16.69 -3.44
N PRO A 101 1.28 -16.11 -3.90
CA PRO A 101 0.83 -16.26 -5.28
C PRO A 101 1.74 -15.49 -6.25
N ASP A 102 1.66 -15.81 -7.55
CA ASP A 102 2.55 -15.30 -8.61
C ASP A 102 2.72 -13.77 -8.65
N ARG A 103 1.71 -13.01 -8.23
CA ARG A 103 1.72 -11.53 -8.26
C ARG A 103 2.06 -10.88 -6.92
N VAL A 104 2.51 -11.67 -5.93
CA VAL A 104 2.93 -11.19 -4.63
C VAL A 104 4.39 -11.54 -4.41
N VAL A 105 5.25 -10.52 -4.46
CA VAL A 105 6.68 -10.67 -4.21
C VAL A 105 7.01 -10.18 -2.81
N ARG A 106 7.83 -10.93 -2.07
CA ARG A 106 8.34 -10.47 -0.78
C ARG A 106 9.62 -9.66 -1.00
N CYS A 107 9.67 -8.46 -0.43
CA CYS A 107 10.89 -7.65 -0.34
C CYS A 107 11.20 -7.39 1.14
N HIS A 108 12.40 -7.70 1.59
CA HIS A 108 12.83 -7.51 2.99
C HIS A 108 13.34 -6.09 3.28
N SER A 109 13.61 -5.31 2.23
CA SER A 109 14.21 -3.98 2.32
C SER A 109 13.72 -3.07 1.19
N TRP A 110 13.88 -1.75 1.37
CA TRP A 110 13.55 -0.78 0.31
C TRP A 110 14.44 -0.91 -0.94
N SER A 111 15.68 -1.38 -0.80
CA SER A 111 16.55 -1.66 -1.95
C SER A 111 16.03 -2.82 -2.80
N GLU A 112 15.43 -3.84 -2.18
CA GLU A 112 14.75 -4.91 -2.93
C GLU A 112 13.48 -4.39 -3.61
N VAL A 113 12.74 -3.49 -2.97
CA VAL A 113 11.58 -2.84 -3.59
C VAL A 113 11.99 -2.07 -4.84
N GLU A 114 13.07 -1.28 -4.75
CA GLU A 114 13.59 -0.51 -5.89
C GLU A 114 13.92 -1.41 -7.09
N VAL A 115 14.63 -2.52 -6.86
CA VAL A 115 14.95 -3.51 -7.91
C VAL A 115 13.72 -4.18 -8.49
N GLU A 116 12.68 -4.44 -7.68
CA GLU A 116 11.46 -5.11 -8.13
C GLU A 116 10.56 -4.21 -9.00
N ILE A 117 10.62 -2.88 -8.81
CA ILE A 117 9.78 -1.92 -9.53
C ILE A 117 10.49 -1.19 -10.69
N GLU A 118 11.76 -1.50 -10.94
CA GLU A 118 12.55 -1.02 -12.10
C GLU A 118 12.24 -1.80 -13.39
#